data_AF-A0AAW1YG90-F1
#
_entry.id   AF-A0AAW1YG90-F1
#
_cell.length_a   1.000
_cell.length_b   1.000
_cell.length_c   1.000
_cell.angle_alpha   90.00
_cell.angle_beta   90.00
_cell.angle_gamma   90.00
#
_symmetry.space_group_name_H-M   'P 1'
#
loop_
_entity.id
_entity.type
_entity.pdbx_description
1 polymer ?
#
loop_
_entity_poly.entity_id
_entity_poly.type
_entity_poly.pdbx_seq_one_letter_code
_entity_poly.pdbx_strand_id
1 'polypeptide(L)'
;MSENGAEDCWPTMDLLRSEPMQLVHLIIPMESSRRAISYLGELGLFQFKDLNAEKSPFQRTYAAQIKRCGEMARRLRFFKEQMKKAGLSPSATSTMSNDIDLDHLEVKLGELEADLLEMNTNNEQLQRTYSELLEYKLVLQKAGEFFSSAQSSAAAQQRELKYRTWVKDPLTVHYYSNKK
;
A
#
# COMPACT_ATOMS: atom_id res chain seq x y z
N MET A 1 27.83 -71.03 1.12
CA MET A 1 27.97 -70.56 2.52
C MET A 1 28.86 -69.33 2.50
N SER A 2 28.45 -68.11 2.81
CA SER A 2 27.23 -67.65 3.50
C SER A 2 26.93 -66.22 3.05
N GLU A 3 25.69 -65.95 2.66
CA GLU A 3 25.15 -64.60 2.49
C GLU A 3 24.85 -64.03 3.88
N ASN A 4 25.62 -63.03 4.32
CA ASN A 4 25.25 -62.23 5.48
C ASN A 4 24.47 -61.01 4.95
N GLY A 5 23.17 -61.22 4.71
CA GLY A 5 22.22 -60.14 4.55
C GLY A 5 22.05 -59.43 5.88
N ALA A 6 22.70 -58.28 6.03
CA ALA A 6 22.32 -57.32 7.06
C ALA A 6 20.98 -56.73 6.62
N GLU A 7 19.89 -57.30 7.12
CA GLU A 7 18.58 -56.68 7.07
C GLU A 7 18.68 -55.35 7.82
N ASP A 8 18.64 -54.24 7.08
CA ASP A 8 18.43 -52.90 7.64
C ASP A 8 17.04 -52.87 8.30
N CYS A 9 16.99 -53.29 9.55
CA CYS A 9 15.80 -53.31 10.38
C CYS A 9 15.49 -51.88 10.84
N TRP A 10 15.01 -51.04 9.92
CA TRP A 10 14.37 -49.79 10.31
C TRP A 10 13.15 -50.16 11.17
N PRO A 11 13.10 -49.71 12.45
CA PRO A 11 11.99 -50.08 13.33
C PRO A 11 10.67 -49.62 12.70
N THR A 12 9.76 -50.56 12.48
CA THR A 12 8.42 -50.28 11.96
C THR A 12 7.73 -49.31 12.90
N MET A 13 7.18 -48.21 12.37
CA MET A 13 6.53 -47.18 13.18
C MET A 13 5.47 -47.78 14.10
N ASP A 14 5.68 -47.64 15.40
CA ASP A 14 4.69 -47.98 16.42
C ASP A 14 3.80 -46.74 16.66
N LEU A 15 2.49 -46.88 16.45
CA LEU A 15 1.53 -45.77 16.56
C LEU A 15 1.45 -45.18 17.98
N LEU A 16 1.93 -45.89 18.99
CA LEU A 16 1.81 -45.51 20.40
C LEU A 16 3.08 -44.90 21.01
N ARG A 17 4.20 -44.84 20.28
CA ARG A 17 5.48 -44.36 20.79
C ARG A 17 6.16 -43.42 19.79
N SER A 18 6.90 -42.44 20.30
CA SER A 18 7.72 -41.55 19.48
C SER A 18 8.79 -42.32 18.70
N GLU A 19 9.08 -41.88 17.49
CA GLU A 19 10.19 -42.37 16.68
C GLU A 19 11.53 -42.12 17.39
N PRO A 20 12.50 -43.05 17.33
CA PRO A 20 13.83 -42.84 17.91
C PRO A 20 14.54 -41.65 17.25
N MET A 21 15.00 -40.69 18.06
CA MET A 21 15.77 -39.54 17.60
C MET A 21 17.27 -39.73 17.86
N GLN A 22 18.11 -39.31 16.92
CA GLN A 22 19.57 -39.32 17.06
C GLN A 22 20.15 -37.90 17.01
N LEU A 23 21.05 -37.58 17.94
CA LEU A 23 21.82 -36.35 17.90
C LEU A 23 23.04 -36.54 16.99
N VAL A 24 23.15 -35.68 15.97
CA VAL A 24 24.27 -35.68 15.02
C VAL A 24 24.97 -34.33 15.07
N HIS A 25 26.30 -34.34 14.94
CA HIS A 25 27.10 -33.13 14.76
C HIS A 25 27.42 -32.94 13.28
N LEU A 26 26.92 -31.86 12.69
CA LEU A 26 27.11 -31.54 11.28
C LEU A 26 28.24 -30.51 11.13
N ILE A 27 29.28 -30.86 10.36
CA ILE A 27 30.40 -29.98 10.03
C ILE A 27 30.24 -29.54 8.57
N ILE A 28 29.97 -28.26 8.34
CA ILE A 28 29.74 -27.71 7.00
C ILE A 28 30.79 -26.63 6.70
N PRO A 29 31.49 -26.69 5.56
CA PRO A 29 32.32 -25.59 5.08
C PRO A 29 31.49 -24.32 4.82
N MET A 30 32.03 -23.16 5.17
CA MET A 30 31.33 -21.87 5.04
C MET A 30 30.81 -21.62 3.62
N GLU A 31 31.63 -21.91 2.61
CA GLU A 31 31.30 -21.71 1.18
C GLU A 31 30.06 -22.50 0.73
N SER A 32 29.81 -23.66 1.34
CA SER A 32 28.69 -24.55 0.99
C SER A 32 27.52 -24.47 1.97
N SER A 33 27.66 -23.66 3.03
CA SER A 33 26.69 -23.60 4.13
C SER A 33 25.28 -23.23 3.66
N ARG A 34 25.13 -22.18 2.84
CA ARG A 34 23.84 -21.73 2.32
C ARG A 34 23.12 -22.84 1.57
N ARG A 35 23.81 -23.47 0.61
CA ARG A 35 23.25 -24.53 -0.23
C ARG A 35 22.92 -25.79 0.58
N ALA A 36 23.81 -26.20 1.48
CA ALA A 36 23.59 -27.36 2.34
C ALA A 36 22.38 -27.17 3.26
N ILE A 37 22.23 -26.00 3.88
CA ILE A 37 21.09 -25.67 4.74
C ILE A 37 19.79 -25.60 3.95
N SER A 38 19.81 -25.07 2.72
CA SER A 38 18.64 -25.09 1.83
C SER A 38 18.15 -26.52 1.58
N TYR A 39 19.05 -27.43 1.17
CA TYR A 39 18.68 -28.83 0.99
C TYR A 39 18.19 -29.50 2.28
N LEU A 40 18.83 -29.20 3.42
CA LEU A 40 18.40 -29.73 4.72
C LEU A 40 17.00 -29.24 5.12
N GLY A 41 16.68 -27.98 4.79
CA GLY A 41 15.36 -27.39 4.99
C GLY A 41 14.29 -28.00 4.09
N GLU A 42 14.63 -28.33 2.84
CA GLU A 42 13.72 -29.03 1.91
C GLU A 42 13.41 -30.46 2.37
N LEU A 43 14.39 -31.16 2.98
CA LEU A 43 14.17 -32.50 3.55
C LEU A 43 13.22 -32.45 4.76
N GLY A 44 13.33 -31.41 5.62
CA GLY A 44 12.41 -31.21 6.75
C GLY A 44 12.56 -32.21 7.91
N LEU A 45 13.64 -33.00 7.95
CA LEU A 45 13.87 -34.06 8.94
C LEU A 45 14.74 -33.63 10.14
N PHE A 46 15.27 -32.42 10.12
CA PHE A 46 16.25 -31.96 11.11
C PHE A 46 15.66 -30.95 12.08
N GLN A 47 15.96 -31.14 13.37
CA GLN A 47 15.73 -30.14 14.41
C GLN A 47 17.08 -29.59 14.90
N PHE A 48 17.30 -28.29 14.72
CA PHE A 48 18.53 -27.63 15.17
C PHE A 48 18.47 -27.28 16.65
N LYS A 49 19.56 -27.57 17.37
CA LYS A 49 19.78 -27.11 18.75
C LYS A 49 20.61 -25.83 18.75
N ASP A 50 20.18 -24.81 19.48
CA ASP A 50 20.95 -23.56 19.58
C ASP A 50 22.22 -23.78 20.41
N LEU A 51 23.38 -23.71 19.76
CA LEU A 51 24.70 -23.78 20.40
C LEU A 51 25.19 -22.41 20.92
N ASN A 52 24.56 -21.31 20.52
CA ASN A 52 24.95 -19.93 20.85
C ASN A 52 23.88 -19.22 21.69
N ALA A 53 23.21 -19.94 22.59
CA ALA A 53 22.13 -19.39 23.44
C ALA A 53 22.59 -18.18 24.28
N GLU A 54 23.85 -18.18 24.75
CA GLU A 54 24.43 -17.10 25.54
C GLU A 54 24.71 -15.81 24.74
N LYS A 55 24.75 -15.90 23.40
CA LYS A 55 25.05 -14.75 22.55
C LYS A 55 23.77 -14.02 22.17
N SER A 56 23.78 -12.70 22.35
CA SER A 56 22.71 -11.83 21.87
C SER A 56 22.46 -12.04 20.37
N PRO A 57 21.19 -12.05 19.91
CA PRO A 57 20.85 -12.23 18.50
C PRO A 57 21.59 -11.28 17.55
N PHE A 58 21.88 -10.05 17.99
CA PHE A 58 22.56 -9.02 17.21
C PHE A 58 24.07 -9.26 17.05
N GLN A 59 24.67 -10.07 17.92
CA GLN A 59 26.10 -10.38 17.91
C GLN A 59 26.42 -11.68 17.16
N ARG A 60 25.40 -12.35 16.62
CA ARG A 60 25.56 -13.59 15.86
C ARG A 60 26.10 -13.30 14.46
N THR A 61 26.87 -14.24 13.90
CA THR A 61 27.59 -14.10 12.63
C THR A 61 26.72 -13.62 11.45
N TYR A 62 25.44 -14.02 11.41
CA TYR A 62 24.51 -13.71 10.31
C TYR A 62 23.49 -12.59 10.61
N ALA A 63 23.66 -11.86 11.71
CA ALA A 63 22.69 -10.86 12.15
C ALA A 63 22.46 -9.75 11.10
N ALA A 64 23.52 -9.32 10.41
CA ALA A 64 23.44 -8.29 9.38
C ALA A 64 22.60 -8.76 8.17
N GLN A 65 22.81 -10.00 7.71
CA GLN A 65 22.08 -10.60 6.59
C GLN A 65 20.60 -10.79 6.95
N ILE A 66 20.29 -11.20 8.18
CA ILE A 66 18.90 -11.32 8.66
C ILE A 66 18.22 -9.95 8.67
N LYS A 67 18.91 -8.92 9.18
CA LYS A 67 18.38 -7.55 9.20
C LYS A 67 18.08 -7.06 7.77
N ARG A 68 19.00 -7.31 6.85
CA ARG A 68 18.88 -6.94 5.43
C ARG A 68 17.66 -7.59 4.76
N CYS A 69 17.47 -8.90 4.94
CA CYS A 69 16.28 -9.61 4.48
C CYS A 69 14.99 -9.06 5.14
N GLY A 70 15.06 -8.68 6.42
CA GLY A 70 13.96 -8.04 7.14
C GLY A 70 13.52 -6.71 6.51
N GLU A 71 14.48 -5.86 6.10
CA GLU A 71 14.18 -4.62 5.38
C GLU A 71 13.58 -4.88 4.00
N MET A 72 14.11 -5.83 3.23
CA MET A 72 13.52 -6.23 1.94
C MET A 72 12.08 -6.73 2.11
N ALA A 73 11.81 -7.54 3.14
CA ALA A 73 10.46 -7.99 3.46
C ALA A 73 9.53 -6.83 3.86
N ARG A 74 10.05 -5.79 4.55
CA ARG A 74 9.31 -4.55 4.84
C ARG A 74 8.87 -3.87 3.55
N ARG A 75 9.78 -3.69 2.59
CA ARG A 75 9.48 -3.09 1.27
C ARG A 75 8.43 -3.89 0.50
N LEU A 76 8.54 -5.22 0.49
CA LEU A 76 7.55 -6.09 -0.18
C LEU A 76 6.15 -5.96 0.44
N ARG A 77 6.04 -5.82 1.77
CA ARG A 77 4.75 -5.55 2.44
C ARG A 77 4.16 -4.21 2.01
N PHE A 78 4.98 -3.17 1.94
CA PHE A 78 4.56 -1.86 1.44
C PHE A 78 4.02 -1.97 0.00
N PHE A 79 4.71 -2.65 -0.91
CA PHE A 79 4.21 -2.85 -2.27
C PHE A 79 2.88 -3.60 -2.30
N LYS A 80 2.72 -4.65 -1.49
CA LYS A 80 1.45 -5.37 -1.38
C LYS A 80 0.30 -4.46 -0.93
N GLU A 81 0.55 -3.55 0.01
CA GLU A 81 -0.44 -2.56 0.45
C GLU A 81 -0.79 -1.56 -0.65
N GLN A 82 0.21 -1.07 -1.39
CA GLN A 82 0.00 -0.14 -2.51
C GLN A 82 -0.76 -0.81 -3.66
N MET A 83 -0.44 -2.06 -3.99
CA MET A 83 -1.20 -2.85 -4.96
C MET A 83 -2.65 -3.03 -4.54
N LYS A 84 -2.89 -3.32 -3.25
CA LYS A 84 -4.25 -3.44 -2.71
C LYS A 84 -5.03 -2.12 -2.84
N LYS A 85 -4.39 -0.97 -2.56
CA LYS A 85 -4.99 0.36 -2.76
C LYS A 85 -5.34 0.61 -4.23
N ALA A 86 -4.52 0.13 -5.16
CA ALA A 86 -4.75 0.23 -6.60
C ALA A 86 -5.74 -0.83 -7.15
N GLY A 87 -6.23 -1.76 -6.32
CA GLY A 87 -7.10 -2.86 -6.77
C GLY A 87 -6.38 -3.95 -7.57
N LEU A 88 -5.05 -4.02 -7.48
CA LEU A 88 -4.21 -5.00 -8.17
C LEU A 88 -3.93 -6.21 -7.27
N SER A 89 -4.10 -7.42 -7.81
CA SER A 89 -3.71 -8.67 -7.14
C SER A 89 -2.33 -9.13 -7.62
N PRO A 90 -1.41 -9.57 -6.73
CA PRO A 90 -0.15 -10.17 -7.16
C PRO A 90 -0.38 -11.43 -8.00
N SER A 91 0.33 -11.57 -9.13
CA SER A 91 0.33 -12.81 -9.92
C SER A 91 1.00 -13.93 -9.14
N ALA A 92 0.33 -15.08 -9.01
CA ALA A 92 0.81 -16.24 -8.25
C ALA A 92 1.81 -17.12 -9.02
N THR A 93 2.38 -16.64 -10.13
CA THR A 93 3.39 -17.37 -10.90
C THR A 93 4.70 -17.47 -10.11
N SER A 94 4.79 -18.50 -9.28
CA SER A 94 5.99 -18.87 -8.54
C SER A 94 6.95 -19.64 -9.46
N THR A 95 7.70 -18.93 -10.29
CA THR A 95 8.91 -19.52 -10.86
C THR A 95 9.97 -19.49 -9.76
N MET A 96 10.13 -20.59 -9.04
CA MET A 96 11.23 -20.78 -8.09
C MET A 96 12.54 -20.85 -8.89
N SER A 97 13.09 -19.70 -9.27
CA SER A 97 14.45 -19.65 -9.80
C SER A 97 15.40 -19.71 -8.61
N ASN A 98 16.19 -20.78 -8.53
CA ASN A 98 17.14 -21.02 -7.43
C ASN A 98 18.33 -20.03 -7.41
N ASP A 99 18.36 -19.06 -8.32
CA ASP A 99 19.44 -18.09 -8.49
C ASP A 99 18.91 -16.65 -8.45
N ILE A 100 18.32 -16.28 -7.32
CA ILE A 100 17.97 -14.87 -7.05
C ILE A 100 19.22 -14.21 -6.46
N ASP A 101 19.81 -13.29 -7.21
CA ASP A 101 20.81 -12.37 -6.70
C ASP A 101 20.15 -11.37 -5.72
N LEU A 102 20.42 -11.57 -4.42
CA LEU A 102 19.87 -10.76 -3.35
C LEU A 102 20.40 -9.32 -3.38
N ASP A 103 21.62 -9.10 -3.88
CA ASP A 103 22.24 -7.78 -3.98
C ASP A 103 21.51 -6.91 -4.99
N HIS A 104 21.36 -7.44 -6.20
CA HIS A 104 20.57 -6.76 -7.22
C HIS A 104 19.10 -6.57 -6.80
N LEU A 105 18.49 -7.56 -6.15
CA LEU A 105 17.11 -7.45 -5.68
C LEU A 105 16.94 -6.34 -4.64
N GLU A 106 17.88 -6.21 -3.70
CA GLU A 106 17.80 -5.15 -2.69
C GLU A 106 17.84 -3.75 -3.30
N VAL A 107 18.77 -3.52 -4.23
CA VAL A 107 18.89 -2.22 -4.93
C VAL A 107 17.60 -1.89 -5.65
N LYS A 108 17.10 -2.85 -6.44
CA LYS A 108 15.87 -2.67 -7.22
C LYS A 108 14.64 -2.42 -6.34
N LEU A 109 14.52 -3.11 -5.20
CA LEU A 109 13.44 -2.87 -4.24
C LEU A 109 13.53 -1.47 -3.61
N GLY A 110 14.75 -0.97 -3.36
CA GLY A 110 14.99 0.37 -2.83
C GLY A 110 14.59 1.46 -3.81
N GLU A 111 15.00 1.34 -5.07
CA GLU A 111 14.64 2.27 -6.15
C GLU A 111 13.12 2.32 -6.34
N LEU A 112 12.46 1.17 -6.46
CA LEU A 112 11.01 1.10 -6.61
C LEU A 112 10.25 1.65 -5.39
N GLU A 113 10.79 1.53 -4.18
CA GLU A 113 10.19 2.12 -2.98
C GLU A 113 10.24 3.65 -3.05
N ALA A 114 11.38 4.21 -3.46
CA ALA A 114 11.57 5.65 -3.62
C ALA A 114 10.62 6.22 -4.69
N ASP A 115 10.59 5.59 -5.88
CA ASP A 115 9.74 6.01 -7.00
C ASP A 115 8.25 5.99 -6.61
N LEU A 116 7.81 4.93 -5.92
CA LEU A 116 6.41 4.78 -5.52
C LEU A 116 6.02 5.79 -4.44
N LEU A 117 6.93 6.12 -3.53
CA LEU A 117 6.71 7.15 -2.52
C LEU A 117 6.57 8.52 -3.19
N GLU A 118 7.47 8.86 -4.12
CA GLU A 118 7.41 10.11 -4.87
C GLU A 118 6.10 10.21 -5.66
N MET A 119 5.75 9.17 -6.42
CA MET A 119 4.50 9.13 -7.17
C MET A 119 3.27 9.30 -6.27
N ASN A 120 3.26 8.67 -5.08
CA ASN A 120 2.15 8.85 -4.14
C ASN A 120 2.06 10.29 -3.63
N THR A 121 3.18 10.92 -3.27
CA THR A 121 3.18 12.33 -2.83
C THR A 121 2.71 13.28 -3.93
N ASN A 122 3.16 13.05 -5.18
CA ASN A 122 2.74 13.83 -6.34
C ASN A 122 1.24 13.66 -6.62
N ASN A 123 0.72 12.44 -6.51
CA ASN A 123 -0.71 12.17 -6.69
C ASN A 123 -1.56 12.84 -5.60
N GLU A 124 -1.14 12.79 -4.34
CA GLU A 124 -1.83 13.49 -3.25
C GLU A 124 -1.85 15.01 -3.47
N GLN A 125 -0.72 15.59 -3.88
CA GLN A 125 -0.64 17.02 -4.18
C GLN A 125 -1.57 17.40 -5.34
N LEU A 126 -1.58 16.61 -6.41
CA LEU A 126 -2.46 16.82 -7.56
C LEU A 126 -3.94 16.74 -7.16
N GLN A 127 -4.32 15.77 -6.34
CA GLN A 127 -5.69 15.61 -5.85
C GLN A 127 -6.14 16.81 -4.99
N ARG A 128 -5.24 17.34 -4.14
CA ARG A 128 -5.52 18.54 -3.33
C ARG A 128 -5.76 19.76 -4.22
N THR A 129 -4.83 20.05 -5.13
CA THR A 129 -4.95 21.18 -6.05
C THR A 129 -6.20 21.06 -6.94
N TYR A 130 -6.52 19.86 -7.42
CA TYR A 130 -7.75 19.63 -8.18
C TYR A 130 -9.01 19.94 -7.36
N SER A 131 -9.06 19.50 -6.11
CA SER A 131 -10.20 19.75 -5.21
C SER A 131 -10.35 21.24 -4.90
N GLU A 132 -9.27 21.95 -4.60
CA GLU A 132 -9.26 23.40 -4.39
C GLU A 132 -9.78 24.17 -5.63
N LEU A 133 -9.33 23.78 -6.82
CA LEU A 133 -9.79 24.39 -8.07
C LEU A 133 -11.27 24.09 -8.34
N LEU A 134 -11.75 22.89 -8.00
CA LEU A 134 -13.15 22.52 -8.13
C LEU A 134 -14.04 23.34 -7.20
N GLU A 135 -13.62 23.53 -5.95
CA GLU A 135 -14.30 24.39 -4.99
C GLU A 135 -14.35 25.84 -5.48
N TYR A 136 -13.22 26.37 -5.95
CA TYR A 136 -13.15 27.72 -6.50
C TYR A 136 -14.09 27.92 -7.70
N LYS A 137 -14.11 26.94 -8.62
CA LYS A 137 -15.05 26.94 -9.76
C LYS A 137 -16.49 26.99 -9.28
N LEU A 138 -16.86 26.20 -8.27
CA LEU A 138 -18.22 26.16 -7.74
C LEU A 138 -18.60 27.50 -7.09
N VAL A 139 -17.69 28.11 -6.33
CA VAL A 139 -17.90 29.44 -5.73
C VAL A 139 -18.16 30.49 -6.81
N LEU A 140 -17.37 30.51 -7.88
CA LEU A 140 -17.56 31.44 -8.99
C LEU A 140 -18.93 31.25 -9.67
N GLN A 141 -19.36 30.01 -9.89
CA GLN A 141 -20.67 29.73 -10.47
C GLN A 141 -21.81 30.24 -9.58
N LYS A 142 -21.75 29.96 -8.27
CA LYS A 142 -22.78 30.40 -7.33
C LYS A 142 -22.79 31.90 -7.10
N ALA A 143 -21.62 32.54 -7.07
CA ALA A 143 -21.52 33.99 -7.02
C ALA A 143 -22.14 34.62 -8.27
N GLY A 144 -21.88 34.09 -9.47
CA GLY A 144 -22.48 34.55 -10.72
C GLY A 144 -24.01 34.46 -10.73
N GLU A 145 -24.57 33.33 -10.27
CA GLU A 145 -26.02 33.16 -10.08
C GLU A 145 -26.59 34.19 -9.09
N PHE A 146 -25.91 34.38 -7.95
CA PHE A 146 -26.31 35.34 -6.92
C PHE A 146 -26.32 36.78 -7.44
N PHE A 147 -25.26 37.22 -8.13
CA PHE A 147 -25.19 38.56 -8.71
C PHE A 147 -26.27 38.79 -9.77
N SER A 148 -26.54 37.78 -10.62
CA SER A 148 -27.59 37.86 -11.64
C SER A 148 -28.99 37.98 -11.04
N SER A 149 -29.27 37.22 -9.98
CA SER A 149 -30.53 37.30 -9.21
C SER A 149 -30.66 38.65 -8.49
N ALA A 150 -29.61 39.09 -7.80
CA ALA A 150 -29.60 40.38 -7.09
C ALA A 150 -29.81 41.57 -8.04
N GLN A 151 -29.16 41.55 -9.21
CA GLN A 151 -29.34 42.57 -10.23
C GLN A 151 -30.77 42.59 -10.78
N SER A 152 -31.36 41.41 -11.04
CA SER A 152 -32.75 41.28 -11.47
C SER A 152 -33.75 41.81 -10.42
N SER A 153 -33.50 41.51 -9.15
CA SER A 153 -34.30 42.00 -8.01
C SER A 153 -34.19 43.51 -7.83
N ALA A 154 -32.98 44.07 -7.87
CA ALA A 154 -32.76 45.51 -7.78
C ALA A 154 -33.41 46.27 -8.96
N ALA A 155 -33.33 45.72 -10.18
CA ALA A 155 -34.01 46.28 -11.35
C ALA A 155 -35.54 46.22 -11.21
N ALA A 156 -36.10 45.15 -10.62
CA ALA A 156 -37.52 45.05 -10.32
C ALA A 156 -37.96 46.11 -9.28
N GLN A 157 -37.21 46.26 -8.19
CA GLN A 157 -37.46 47.27 -7.16
C GLN A 157 -37.39 48.69 -7.72
N GLN A 158 -36.44 48.99 -8.62
CA GLN A 158 -36.35 50.30 -9.27
C GLN A 158 -37.54 50.59 -10.18
N ARG A 159 -38.06 49.58 -10.91
CA ARG A 159 -39.30 49.76 -11.71
C ARG A 159 -40.50 50.03 -10.81
N GLU A 160 -40.61 49.31 -9.70
CA GLU A 160 -41.71 49.48 -8.76
C GLU A 160 -41.65 50.85 -8.05
N LEU A 161 -40.44 51.30 -7.68
CA LEU A 161 -40.23 52.63 -7.13
C LEU A 161 -40.61 53.71 -8.15
N LYS A 162 -40.15 53.59 -9.41
CA LYS A 162 -40.54 54.52 -10.49
C LYS A 162 -42.05 54.56 -10.69
N TYR A 163 -42.73 53.41 -10.68
CA TYR A 163 -44.19 53.34 -10.79
C TYR A 163 -44.88 54.03 -9.61
N ARG A 164 -44.41 53.82 -8.38
CA ARG A 164 -44.93 54.52 -7.19
C ARG A 164 -44.69 56.03 -7.23
N THR A 165 -43.58 56.50 -7.79
CA THR A 165 -43.32 57.94 -7.99
C THR A 165 -44.24 58.50 -9.06
N TRP A 166 -44.40 57.80 -10.19
CA TRP A 166 -45.30 58.19 -11.30
C TRP A 166 -46.78 58.32 -10.87
N VAL A 167 -47.23 57.43 -9.98
CA VAL A 167 -48.60 57.45 -9.42
C VAL A 167 -48.78 58.57 -8.38
N LYS A 168 -47.70 59.04 -7.75
CA LYS A 168 -47.72 60.11 -6.74
C LYS A 168 -47.44 61.51 -7.30
N ASP A 169 -47.08 61.61 -8.59
CA ASP A 169 -46.88 62.91 -9.25
C ASP A 169 -48.23 63.66 -9.40
N PRO A 170 -48.36 64.90 -8.89
CA PRO A 170 -49.64 65.64 -8.89
C PRO A 170 -50.23 65.87 -10.28
N LEU A 171 -49.42 65.83 -11.34
CA LEU A 171 -49.83 66.05 -12.72
C LEU A 171 -50.59 64.86 -13.35
N THR A 172 -50.48 63.65 -12.79
CA THR A 172 -51.15 62.45 -13.32
C THR A 172 -52.57 62.27 -12.75
N VAL A 173 -52.82 62.74 -11.52
CA VAL A 173 -54.14 62.63 -10.87
C VAL A 173 -55.21 63.49 -11.56
N HIS A 174 -54.80 64.55 -12.27
CA HIS A 174 -55.72 65.42 -13.00
C HIS A 174 -56.26 64.84 -14.33
N TYR A 175 -55.67 63.76 -14.86
CA TYR A 175 -56.10 63.20 -16.15
C TYR A 175 -57.28 62.21 -16.08
N TYR A 176 -57.68 61.77 -14.88
CA TYR A 176 -58.79 60.81 -14.72
C TYR A 176 -60.12 61.41 -14.22
N SER A 177 -60.18 62.72 -13.92
CA SER A 177 -61.41 63.38 -13.44
C SER A 177 -62.26 64.00 -14.57
N ASN A 178 -61.85 63.87 -15.84
CA ASN A 178 -62.53 64.54 -16.95
C ASN A 178 -62.78 63.59 -18.14
N LYS A 179 -63.45 62.48 -17.87
CA LYS A 179 -64.34 61.84 -18.85
C LYS A 179 -65.67 61.56 -18.17
N LYS A 180 -66.65 62.33 -18.62
CA LYS A 180 -68.09 62.16 -18.39
C LYS A 180 -68.55 60.74 -18.70
#